data_AF-G0PAK7-F1
#
_entry.id   AF-G0PAK7-F1
#
_cell.length_a   1.000
_cell.length_b   1.000
_cell.length_c   1.000
_cell.angle_alpha   90.00
_cell.angle_beta   90.00
_cell.angle_gamma   90.00
#
_symmetry.space_group_name_H-M   'P 1'
#
loop_
_entity.id
_entity.type
_entity.pdbx_description
1 polymer ?
#
loop_
_entity_poly.entity_id
_entity_poly.type
_entity_poly.pdbx_seq_one_letter_code
_entity_poly.pdbx_strand_id
1 'polypeptide(L)'
;MSDCYDLLKLYEVGLEGKRQKRRKGFELLWLPVLARKEVIRSMDVNEIIKLSMSSRRMEAMIRYTKVKSNKIGIHVNIKNSILQIESFNKNLYYCSPDQLKNGSNNFGSQILSRWIDKTSTSFQNCVSILKHLQNIISFKSLCLHVNLKGMTVPFFKEILTEPTLKDFEVLRLDKGKIDAECLDLVMEMAQSNRSLHIKGTKVPENYYHENAFKFHDIHYNNAEWVRIEHLFTLKDSYSVSLVSNQFTYQDLNTYIKYWIESDHDMVRKLVIGAGGVLQTESLFDGILALQGRRNRHTVYLVAANPTKQRKHQIMGVFLDSYRLHLFSFDKNEPIQLWGTGFAESWAPEYKVLMVMNKKEELERELEETRNFLITTQDQNMVKKKNEISEELQNVSKELDSYNLVFRDGFYSYT
;
A
#
# COMPACT_ATOMS: atom_id res chain seq x y z
N MET A 1 -25.53 -5.06 53.95
CA MET A 1 -24.36 -4.17 53.91
C MET A 1 -23.42 -4.63 55.01
N SER A 2 -22.16 -4.89 54.67
CA SER A 2 -21.06 -5.40 55.49
C SER A 2 -20.98 -6.92 55.70
N ASP A 3 -20.64 -7.59 54.61
CA ASP A 3 -19.67 -8.69 54.60
C ASP A 3 -18.38 -8.30 55.34
N CYS A 4 -17.79 -9.22 56.09
CA CYS A 4 -16.34 -9.33 56.29
C CYS A 4 -16.01 -10.63 57.05
N TYR A 5 -15.14 -11.43 56.43
CA TYR A 5 -14.13 -12.32 57.02
C TYR A 5 -14.56 -13.32 58.11
N ASP A 6 -14.58 -14.60 57.73
CA ASP A 6 -13.68 -15.63 58.30
C ASP A 6 -14.24 -17.01 58.00
N LEU A 7 -13.64 -17.73 57.04
CA LEU A 7 -13.70 -19.20 56.95
C LEU A 7 -12.58 -19.74 56.05
N LEU A 8 -11.39 -19.13 56.15
CA LEU A 8 -10.13 -19.77 55.79
C LEU A 8 -9.67 -20.57 57.03
N LYS A 9 -9.49 -21.88 56.84
CA LYS A 9 -8.99 -22.90 57.80
C LYS A 9 -10.05 -23.65 58.63
N LEU A 10 -10.73 -24.58 57.97
CA LEU A 10 -10.80 -25.96 58.47
C LEU A 10 -10.21 -26.85 57.37
N TYR A 11 -8.90 -27.07 57.45
CA TYR A 11 -8.33 -28.33 57.90
C TYR A 11 -8.57 -29.47 56.90
N GLU A 12 -7.57 -29.58 56.03
CA GLU A 12 -6.82 -30.80 55.72
C GLU A 12 -7.39 -32.17 56.14
N VAL A 13 -7.16 -33.11 55.22
CA VAL A 13 -7.10 -34.57 55.38
C VAL A 13 -8.45 -35.29 55.45
N GLY A 14 -8.94 -35.62 54.26
CA GLY A 14 -9.94 -36.65 54.04
C GLY A 14 -9.81 -37.21 52.62
N LEU A 15 -8.78 -38.06 52.43
CA LEU A 15 -8.68 -38.93 51.26
C LEU A 15 -9.96 -39.77 51.14
N GLU A 16 -10.66 -39.67 50.00
CA GLU A 16 -11.08 -40.82 49.18
C GLU A 16 -12.02 -40.38 48.03
N GLY A 17 -11.52 -40.55 46.81
CA GLY A 17 -12.32 -41.10 45.71
C GLY A 17 -13.55 -40.33 45.20
N LYS A 18 -13.41 -39.08 44.76
CA LYS A 18 -14.38 -38.49 43.80
C LYS A 18 -13.67 -38.02 42.54
N ARG A 19 -13.62 -38.93 41.54
CA ARG A 19 -13.35 -38.59 40.13
C ARG A 19 -14.22 -37.40 39.74
N GLN A 20 -13.61 -36.24 39.49
CA GLN A 20 -14.26 -35.16 38.74
C GLN A 20 -14.81 -35.76 37.44
N LYS A 21 -16.13 -35.70 37.24
CA LYS A 21 -16.75 -36.00 35.95
C LYS A 21 -16.13 -35.07 34.90
N ARG A 22 -15.17 -35.57 34.13
CA ARG A 22 -14.72 -34.92 32.89
C ARG A 22 -15.96 -34.68 32.04
N ARG A 23 -16.27 -33.41 31.74
CA ARG A 23 -17.27 -33.08 30.71
C ARG A 23 -16.89 -33.86 29.45
N LYS A 24 -17.79 -34.72 28.92
CA LYS A 24 -17.57 -35.36 27.63
C LYS A 24 -17.40 -34.24 26.60
N GLY A 25 -16.19 -34.09 26.06
CA GLY A 25 -15.92 -33.11 25.01
C GLY A 25 -16.71 -33.44 23.75
N PHE A 26 -16.90 -32.45 22.90
CA PHE A 26 -17.52 -32.66 21.59
C PHE A 26 -16.65 -33.58 20.72
N GLU A 27 -17.21 -34.71 20.27
CA GLU A 27 -16.49 -35.72 19.51
C GLU A 27 -16.45 -35.36 18.02
N LEU A 28 -15.58 -34.41 17.67
CA LEU A 28 -15.41 -33.91 16.30
C LEU A 28 -15.25 -35.05 15.28
N LEU A 29 -14.55 -36.13 15.65
CA LEU A 29 -14.29 -37.27 14.77
C LEU A 29 -15.53 -38.09 14.40
N TRP A 30 -16.61 -37.99 15.17
CA TRP A 30 -17.85 -38.75 14.97
C TRP A 30 -18.80 -38.06 13.99
N LEU A 31 -18.55 -36.80 13.66
CA LEU A 31 -19.32 -36.09 12.65
C LEU A 31 -19.04 -36.65 11.24
N PRO A 32 -20.04 -36.57 10.33
CA PRO A 32 -19.82 -36.77 8.90
C PRO A 32 -18.70 -35.87 8.35
N VAL A 33 -18.01 -36.33 7.30
CA VAL A 33 -16.84 -35.66 6.72
C VAL A 33 -17.12 -34.18 6.39
N LEU A 34 -18.27 -33.88 5.79
CA LEU A 34 -18.65 -32.52 5.41
C LEU A 34 -18.87 -31.62 6.64
N ALA A 35 -19.58 -32.12 7.66
CA ALA A 35 -19.78 -31.38 8.91
C ALA A 35 -18.44 -31.10 9.62
N ARG A 36 -17.49 -32.06 9.61
CA ARG A 36 -16.14 -31.82 10.14
C ARG A 36 -15.39 -30.72 9.39
N LYS A 37 -15.49 -30.70 8.06
CA LYS A 37 -14.86 -29.64 7.25
C LYS A 37 -15.39 -28.27 7.62
N GLU A 38 -16.70 -28.13 7.75
CA GLU A 38 -17.28 -26.83 8.11
C GLU A 38 -16.94 -26.39 9.52
N VAL A 39 -16.94 -27.31 10.49
CA VAL A 39 -16.45 -26.99 11.83
C VAL A 39 -14.98 -26.52 11.79
N ILE A 40 -14.11 -27.23 11.07
CA ILE A 40 -12.69 -26.83 10.94
C ILE A 40 -12.54 -25.48 10.22
N ARG A 41 -13.37 -25.18 9.21
CA ARG A 41 -13.35 -23.90 8.50
C ARG A 41 -13.84 -22.74 9.36
N SER A 42 -14.69 -23.01 10.34
CA SER A 42 -15.17 -22.02 11.29
C SER A 42 -14.20 -21.73 12.44
N MET A 43 -13.19 -22.59 12.64
CA MET A 43 -12.19 -22.42 13.69
C MET A 43 -11.22 -21.28 13.38
N ASP A 44 -10.75 -20.59 14.42
CA ASP A 44 -9.66 -19.63 14.27
C ASP A 44 -8.32 -20.35 14.06
N VAL A 45 -7.34 -19.64 13.51
CA VAL A 45 -5.99 -20.16 13.19
C VAL A 45 -5.34 -20.85 14.39
N ASN A 46 -5.54 -20.30 15.59
CA ASN A 46 -5.01 -20.88 16.82
C ASN A 46 -5.61 -22.25 17.14
N GLU A 47 -6.92 -22.41 16.96
CA GLU A 47 -7.63 -23.66 17.18
C GLU A 47 -7.22 -24.70 16.14
N ILE A 48 -7.06 -24.28 14.87
CA ILE A 48 -6.60 -25.13 13.78
C ILE A 48 -5.21 -25.70 14.08
N ILE A 49 -4.26 -24.86 14.51
CA ILE A 49 -2.89 -25.30 14.84
C ILE A 49 -2.90 -26.24 16.05
N LYS A 50 -3.66 -25.92 17.11
CA LYS A 50 -3.82 -26.81 18.26
C LYS A 50 -4.42 -28.16 17.87
N LEU A 51 -5.42 -28.13 17.00
CA LEU A 51 -6.11 -29.31 16.51
C LEU A 51 -5.19 -30.17 15.62
N SER A 52 -4.38 -29.56 14.76
CA SER A 52 -3.42 -30.29 13.91
C SER A 52 -2.39 -31.04 14.74
N MET A 53 -2.00 -30.49 15.88
CA MET A 53 -1.04 -31.12 16.78
C MET A 53 -1.63 -32.20 17.69
N SER A 54 -2.96 -32.28 17.80
CA SER A 54 -3.63 -33.25 18.69
C SER A 54 -3.42 -34.70 18.24
N SER A 55 -3.37 -34.96 16.93
CA SER A 55 -3.08 -36.27 16.36
C SER A 55 -2.76 -36.18 14.86
N ARG A 56 -2.02 -37.17 14.33
CA ARG A 56 -1.76 -37.31 12.88
C ARG A 56 -3.05 -37.36 12.05
N ARG A 57 -4.11 -37.95 12.60
CA ARG A 57 -5.43 -38.02 11.95
C ARG A 57 -6.05 -36.64 11.78
N MET A 58 -5.98 -35.79 12.81
CA MET A 58 -6.50 -34.43 12.74
C MET A 58 -5.67 -33.54 11.82
N GLU A 59 -4.35 -33.68 11.85
CA GLU A 59 -3.45 -33.01 10.93
C GLU A 59 -3.81 -33.31 9.46
N ALA A 60 -3.99 -34.59 9.13
CA ALA A 60 -4.41 -35.01 7.79
C ALA A 60 -5.80 -34.45 7.40
N MET A 61 -6.73 -34.40 8.35
CA MET A 61 -8.07 -33.82 8.12
C MET A 61 -8.00 -32.31 7.81
N ILE A 62 -7.14 -31.56 8.51
CA ILE A 62 -6.96 -30.13 8.28
C ILE A 62 -6.35 -29.88 6.89
N ARG A 63 -5.30 -30.64 6.53
CA ARG A 63 -4.73 -30.59 5.17
C ARG A 63 -5.79 -30.82 4.10
N TYR A 64 -6.64 -31.83 4.29
CA TYR A 64 -7.74 -32.14 3.38
C TYR A 64 -8.83 -31.06 3.32
N THR A 65 -8.98 -30.28 4.40
CA THR A 65 -9.98 -29.19 4.49
C THR A 65 -9.55 -27.96 3.67
N LYS A 66 -8.24 -27.80 3.41
CA LYS A 66 -7.64 -26.64 2.71
C LYS A 66 -8.06 -25.32 3.34
N VAL A 67 -7.83 -25.19 4.63
CA VAL A 67 -8.17 -23.96 5.36
C VAL A 67 -7.33 -22.81 4.81
N LYS A 68 -7.93 -21.62 4.75
CA LYS A 68 -7.27 -20.41 4.27
C LYS A 68 -7.02 -19.47 5.45
N SER A 69 -6.05 -18.57 5.31
CA SER A 69 -5.84 -17.43 6.20
C SER A 69 -5.40 -16.22 5.38
N ASN A 70 -5.51 -15.02 5.97
CA ASN A 70 -5.17 -13.79 5.27
C ASN A 70 -3.66 -13.71 5.00
N LYS A 71 -2.87 -13.59 6.07
CA LYS A 71 -1.46 -13.24 5.94
C LYS A 71 -0.63 -13.99 6.96
N ILE A 72 0.58 -14.35 6.56
CA ILE A 72 1.65 -14.78 7.46
C ILE A 72 2.86 -13.88 7.22
N GLY A 73 3.51 -13.46 8.29
CA GLY A 73 4.69 -12.62 8.26
C GLY A 73 5.81 -13.24 9.08
N ILE A 74 7.05 -13.12 8.59
CA ILE A 74 8.25 -13.44 9.35
C ILE A 74 8.98 -12.14 9.69
N HIS A 75 9.23 -11.93 10.98
CA HIS A 75 9.99 -10.81 11.50
C HIS A 75 11.37 -11.31 11.89
N VAL A 76 12.40 -10.88 11.17
CA VAL A 76 13.77 -11.31 11.36
C VAL A 76 14.58 -10.18 11.97
N ASN A 77 15.27 -10.50 13.06
CA ASN A 77 16.27 -9.68 13.70
C ASN A 77 17.46 -10.60 14.04
N ILE A 78 18.67 -10.05 14.11
CA ILE A 78 19.90 -10.83 14.34
C ILE A 78 19.82 -11.74 15.58
N LYS A 79 19.09 -11.33 16.63
CA LYS A 79 18.99 -12.11 17.88
C LYS A 79 17.76 -13.02 17.97
N ASN A 80 16.67 -12.69 17.29
CA ASN A 80 15.40 -13.38 17.46
C ASN A 80 14.55 -13.18 16.20
N SER A 81 13.97 -14.26 15.69
CA SER A 81 12.97 -14.23 14.63
C SER A 81 11.61 -14.66 15.15
N ILE A 82 10.55 -14.04 14.63
CA ILE A 82 9.18 -14.27 15.09
C ILE A 82 8.27 -14.42 13.88
N LEU A 83 7.40 -15.42 13.89
CA LEU A 83 6.29 -15.50 12.94
C LEU A 83 5.08 -14.75 13.50
N GLN A 84 4.41 -14.00 12.64
CA GLN A 84 3.14 -13.34 12.88
C GLN A 84 2.11 -13.91 11.92
N ILE A 85 0.94 -14.31 12.41
CA ILE A 85 -0.16 -14.80 11.58
C ILE A 85 -1.37 -13.90 11.79
N GLU A 86 -1.96 -13.45 10.70
CA GLU A 86 -3.22 -12.71 10.69
C GLU A 86 -4.34 -13.63 10.16
N SER A 87 -5.33 -13.87 11.01
CA SER A 87 -6.50 -14.67 10.65
C SER A 87 -7.51 -13.88 9.81
N PHE A 88 -8.52 -14.56 9.27
CA PHE A 88 -9.61 -13.90 8.53
C PHE A 88 -10.36 -12.86 9.36
N ASN A 89 -10.50 -13.11 10.66
CA ASN A 89 -11.15 -12.21 11.61
C ASN A 89 -10.22 -11.06 12.05
N LYS A 90 -9.06 -10.89 11.39
CA LYS A 90 -8.02 -9.90 11.70
C LYS A 90 -7.39 -10.07 13.09
N ASN A 91 -7.51 -11.26 13.68
CA ASN A 91 -6.79 -11.59 14.90
C ASN A 91 -5.31 -11.82 14.60
N LEU A 92 -4.43 -11.27 15.43
CA LEU A 92 -2.98 -11.43 15.31
C LEU A 92 -2.46 -12.46 16.30
N TYR A 93 -1.68 -13.40 15.78
CA TYR A 93 -1.01 -14.46 16.53
C TYR A 93 0.49 -14.43 16.31
N TYR A 94 1.26 -14.79 17.33
CA TYR A 94 2.73 -14.81 17.24
C TYR A 94 3.33 -16.16 17.65
N CYS A 95 4.27 -16.65 16.85
CA CYS A 95 5.13 -17.78 17.18
C CYS A 95 6.57 -17.26 17.31
N SER A 96 7.15 -17.32 18.51
CA SER A 96 8.58 -17.04 18.70
C SER A 96 9.26 -18.29 19.24
N PRO A 97 10.32 -18.79 18.58
CA PRO A 97 11.13 -19.89 19.09
C PRO A 97 11.76 -19.56 20.46
N ASP A 98 12.05 -18.27 20.68
CA ASP A 98 12.82 -17.79 21.83
C ASP A 98 11.95 -17.44 23.06
N GLN A 99 10.63 -17.72 23.03
CA GLN A 99 9.71 -17.58 24.19
C GLN A 99 9.54 -16.15 24.77
N LEU A 100 10.00 -15.10 24.09
CA LEU A 100 10.22 -13.78 24.70
C LEU A 100 9.01 -12.82 24.75
N LYS A 101 7.81 -13.21 24.32
CA LYS A 101 6.63 -12.33 24.45
C LYS A 101 5.61 -12.97 25.38
N ASN A 102 5.30 -12.27 26.47
CA ASN A 102 4.09 -12.50 27.27
C ASN A 102 2.96 -11.67 26.63
N GLY A 103 1.93 -12.36 26.13
CA GLY A 103 0.77 -11.76 25.48
C GLY A 103 -0.31 -12.80 25.25
N SER A 104 -1.58 -12.39 25.29
CA SER A 104 -2.76 -13.29 25.25
C SER A 104 -2.89 -14.11 23.96
N ASN A 105 -2.24 -13.70 22.87
CA ASN A 105 -2.34 -14.32 21.54
C ASN A 105 -1.06 -15.03 21.08
N ASN A 106 -0.16 -15.36 22.02
CA ASN A 106 1.05 -16.10 21.68
C ASN A 106 0.76 -17.60 21.69
N PHE A 107 1.28 -18.31 20.70
CA PHE A 107 1.30 -19.77 20.75
C PHE A 107 2.21 -20.19 21.89
N GLY A 108 1.62 -20.75 22.95
CA GLY A 108 2.37 -21.16 24.14
C GLY A 108 3.54 -22.09 23.80
N SER A 109 4.66 -21.94 24.49
CA SER A 109 5.92 -22.66 24.23
C SER A 109 5.78 -24.19 24.19
N GLN A 110 4.86 -24.76 24.97
CA GLN A 110 4.62 -26.20 24.98
C GLN A 110 4.08 -26.72 23.65
N ILE A 111 3.28 -25.91 22.96
CA ILE A 111 2.60 -26.30 21.72
C ILE A 111 3.62 -26.42 20.57
N LEU A 112 4.49 -25.43 20.44
CA LEU A 112 5.46 -25.35 19.34
C LEU A 112 6.76 -26.12 19.61
N SER A 113 6.98 -26.61 20.84
CA SER A 113 8.18 -27.38 21.21
C SER A 113 8.49 -28.56 20.28
N ARG A 114 7.47 -29.14 19.63
CA ARG A 114 7.62 -30.24 18.67
C ARG A 114 8.17 -29.82 17.31
N TRP A 115 8.07 -28.53 16.96
CA TRP A 115 8.52 -27.98 15.67
C TRP A 115 9.80 -27.15 15.79
N ILE A 116 10.28 -26.96 17.03
CA ILE A 116 11.49 -26.19 17.32
C ILE A 116 12.65 -27.16 17.56
N ASP A 117 13.70 -27.00 16.77
CA ASP A 117 14.99 -27.62 17.02
C ASP A 117 15.85 -26.66 17.85
N LYS A 118 16.26 -27.10 19.05
CA LYS A 118 17.06 -26.30 19.99
C LYS A 118 18.48 -26.02 19.48
N THR A 119 18.96 -26.77 18.50
CA THR A 119 20.29 -26.58 17.90
C THR A 119 20.28 -25.62 16.72
N SER A 120 19.10 -25.41 16.11
CA SER A 120 18.88 -24.50 15.00
C SER A 120 18.76 -23.05 15.47
N THR A 121 19.12 -22.10 14.59
CA THR A 121 18.94 -20.67 14.89
C THR A 121 17.46 -20.30 14.97
N SER A 122 17.15 -19.15 15.60
CA SER A 122 15.79 -18.63 15.69
C SER A 122 15.15 -18.42 14.31
N PHE A 123 15.94 -17.99 13.32
CA PHE A 123 15.48 -17.83 11.93
C PHE A 123 15.16 -19.18 11.27
N GLN A 124 16.07 -20.15 11.36
CA GLN A 124 15.87 -21.49 10.80
C GLN A 124 14.64 -22.18 11.41
N ASN A 125 14.42 -22.02 12.71
CA ASN A 125 13.21 -22.49 13.38
C ASN A 125 11.95 -21.82 12.85
N CYS A 126 11.96 -20.51 12.60
CA CYS A 126 10.83 -19.82 11.98
C CYS A 126 10.55 -20.32 10.56
N VAL A 127 11.59 -20.55 9.75
CA VAL A 127 11.44 -21.12 8.41
C VAL A 127 10.85 -22.52 8.47
N SER A 128 11.31 -23.37 9.39
CA SER A 128 10.77 -24.72 9.61
C SER A 128 9.28 -24.68 10.00
N ILE A 129 8.93 -23.85 10.98
CA ILE A 129 7.53 -23.67 11.40
C ILE A 129 6.69 -23.14 10.24
N LEU A 130 7.20 -22.18 9.45
CA LEU A 130 6.51 -21.67 8.27
C LEU A 130 6.19 -22.78 7.27
N LYS A 131 7.14 -23.67 6.96
CA LYS A 131 6.91 -24.85 6.10
C LYS A 131 5.78 -25.72 6.65
N HIS A 132 5.81 -26.00 7.96
CA HIS A 132 4.75 -26.78 8.60
C HIS A 132 3.38 -26.10 8.50
N LEU A 133 3.31 -24.79 8.72
CA LEU A 133 2.08 -24.03 8.63
C LEU A 133 1.53 -23.97 7.20
N GLN A 134 2.39 -23.74 6.21
CA GLN A 134 2.01 -23.72 4.79
C GLN A 134 1.47 -25.07 4.30
N ASN A 135 1.89 -26.18 4.93
CA ASN A 135 1.35 -27.51 4.62
C ASN A 135 -0.08 -27.71 5.15
N ILE A 136 -0.51 -26.99 6.19
CA ILE A 136 -1.84 -27.15 6.80
C ILE A 136 -2.81 -25.99 6.49
N ILE A 137 -2.28 -24.80 6.22
CA ILE A 137 -3.04 -23.57 6.00
C ILE A 137 -2.51 -22.89 4.73
N SER A 138 -3.42 -22.51 3.84
CA SER A 138 -3.11 -21.67 2.68
C SER A 138 -3.20 -20.19 3.06
N PHE A 139 -2.08 -19.48 2.98
CA PHE A 139 -2.03 -18.03 3.21
C PHE A 139 -2.19 -17.28 1.89
N LYS A 140 -2.96 -16.19 1.88
CA LYS A 140 -3.08 -15.34 0.69
C LYS A 140 -1.81 -14.52 0.46
N SER A 141 -1.13 -14.14 1.53
CA SER A 141 0.03 -13.25 1.50
C SER A 141 1.13 -13.73 2.45
N LEU A 142 2.38 -13.67 1.98
CA LEU A 142 3.59 -13.85 2.78
C LEU A 142 4.34 -12.52 2.86
N CYS A 143 4.70 -12.10 4.07
CA CYS A 143 5.43 -10.86 4.31
C CYS A 143 6.74 -11.08 5.06
N LEU A 144 7.81 -10.49 4.56
CA LEU A 144 9.14 -10.54 5.14
C LEU A 144 9.46 -9.19 5.76
N HIS A 145 9.66 -9.17 7.08
CA HIS A 145 10.03 -7.99 7.86
C HIS A 145 11.44 -8.18 8.39
N VAL A 146 12.41 -7.42 7.89
CA VAL A 146 13.82 -7.56 8.25
C VAL A 146 14.28 -6.30 8.97
N ASN A 147 14.71 -6.46 10.23
CA ASN A 147 15.35 -5.39 10.98
C ASN A 147 16.86 -5.41 10.69
N LEU A 148 17.36 -4.38 10.03
CA LEU A 148 18.76 -4.30 9.60
C LEU A 148 19.71 -3.80 10.70
N LYS A 149 19.21 -3.43 11.89
CA LYS A 149 20.07 -2.96 12.98
C LYS A 149 20.97 -4.09 13.48
N GLY A 150 22.26 -3.96 13.17
CA GLY A 150 23.27 -4.97 13.53
C GLY A 150 23.26 -6.21 12.63
N MET A 151 22.47 -6.22 11.55
CA MET A 151 22.40 -7.31 10.58
C MET A 151 23.75 -7.45 9.85
N THR A 152 24.19 -8.69 9.62
CA THR A 152 25.38 -8.97 8.83
C THR A 152 25.00 -9.25 7.37
N VAL A 153 25.89 -8.91 6.43
CA VAL A 153 25.67 -9.15 5.00
C VAL A 153 25.41 -10.63 4.68
N PRO A 154 26.20 -11.60 5.19
CA PRO A 154 25.95 -13.02 4.90
C PRO A 154 24.57 -13.49 5.38
N PHE A 155 24.16 -13.06 6.58
CA PHE A 155 22.86 -13.45 7.11
C PHE A 155 21.70 -12.78 6.36
N PHE A 156 21.87 -11.53 5.93
CA PHE A 156 20.89 -10.89 5.06
C PHE A 156 20.72 -11.65 3.73
N LYS A 157 21.83 -12.05 3.11
CA LYS A 157 21.80 -12.87 1.89
C LYS A 157 21.15 -14.24 2.14
N GLU A 158 21.42 -14.88 3.28
CA GLU A 158 20.73 -16.13 3.68
C GLU A 158 19.21 -15.94 3.72
N ILE A 159 18.73 -14.84 4.33
CA ILE A 159 17.29 -14.54 4.42
C ILE A 159 16.67 -14.39 3.01
N LEU A 160 17.32 -13.64 2.12
CA LEU A 160 16.78 -13.36 0.78
C LEU A 160 16.83 -14.59 -0.14
N THR A 161 17.76 -15.51 0.09
CA THR A 161 17.96 -16.71 -0.74
C THR A 161 17.23 -17.95 -0.20
N GLU A 162 16.61 -17.85 0.97
CA GLU A 162 15.85 -18.96 1.57
C GLU A 162 14.67 -19.38 0.67
N PRO A 163 14.66 -20.63 0.13
CA PRO A 163 13.67 -21.07 -0.84
C PRO A 163 12.22 -20.99 -0.35
N THR A 164 12.00 -21.13 0.95
CA THR A 164 10.67 -21.04 1.58
C THR A 164 10.09 -19.63 1.53
N LEU A 165 10.96 -18.63 1.43
CA LEU A 165 10.58 -17.23 1.44
C LEU A 165 10.47 -16.64 0.03
N LYS A 166 10.88 -17.36 -1.01
CA LYS A 166 10.99 -16.85 -2.40
C LYS A 166 9.73 -16.17 -2.94
N ASP A 167 8.55 -16.64 -2.55
CA ASP A 167 7.24 -16.19 -3.04
C ASP A 167 6.60 -15.14 -2.11
N PHE A 168 7.42 -14.31 -1.44
CA PHE A 168 6.91 -13.21 -0.63
C PHE A 168 6.21 -12.14 -1.48
N GLU A 169 5.17 -11.53 -0.92
CA GLU A 169 4.46 -10.40 -1.54
C GLU A 169 5.02 -9.07 -1.03
N VAL A 170 5.41 -8.99 0.25
CA VAL A 170 5.89 -7.74 0.86
C VAL A 170 7.25 -7.95 1.48
N LEU A 171 8.22 -7.13 1.10
CA LEU A 171 9.49 -6.98 1.80
C LEU A 171 9.51 -5.64 2.53
N ARG A 172 9.76 -5.69 3.83
CA ARG A 172 9.93 -4.51 4.67
C ARG A 172 11.31 -4.54 5.33
N LEU A 173 12.11 -3.52 5.04
CA LEU A 173 13.41 -3.27 5.65
C LEU A 173 13.23 -2.16 6.69
N ASP A 174 13.53 -2.46 7.95
CA ASP A 174 13.40 -1.52 9.06
C ASP A 174 14.75 -1.26 9.73
N LYS A 175 14.99 0.00 10.13
CA LYS A 175 16.15 0.42 10.94
C LYS A 175 17.51 0.15 10.26
N GLY A 176 18.59 0.46 10.95
CA GLY A 176 19.95 0.10 10.52
C GLY A 176 20.41 0.83 9.25
N LYS A 177 21.37 0.22 8.57
CA LYS A 177 21.90 0.67 7.28
C LYS A 177 21.96 -0.51 6.32
N ILE A 178 21.84 -0.24 5.04
CA ILE A 178 22.05 -1.21 3.96
C ILE A 178 23.13 -0.67 3.02
N ASP A 179 24.02 -1.53 2.55
CA ASP A 179 25.00 -1.18 1.52
C ASP A 179 24.39 -1.34 0.12
N ALA A 180 25.09 -0.83 -0.90
CA ALA A 180 24.61 -0.85 -2.28
C ALA A 180 24.44 -2.29 -2.78
N GLU A 181 25.40 -3.18 -2.52
CA GLU A 181 25.36 -4.57 -2.97
C GLU A 181 24.14 -5.33 -2.43
N CYS A 182 23.83 -5.18 -1.13
CA CYS A 182 22.64 -5.79 -0.54
C CYS A 182 21.35 -5.15 -1.07
N LEU A 183 21.37 -3.85 -1.36
CA LEU A 183 20.20 -3.17 -1.91
C LEU A 183 19.96 -3.56 -3.37
N ASP A 184 21.01 -3.78 -4.17
CA ASP A 184 20.92 -4.27 -5.54
C ASP A 184 20.24 -5.65 -5.56
N LEU A 185 20.62 -6.55 -4.65
CA LEU A 185 19.91 -7.83 -4.50
C LEU A 185 18.41 -7.66 -4.22
N VAL A 186 18.04 -6.62 -3.46
CA VAL A 186 16.63 -6.29 -3.20
C VAL A 186 15.93 -5.77 -4.45
N MET A 187 16.59 -4.88 -5.20
CA MET A 187 16.04 -4.28 -6.41
C MET A 187 15.89 -5.30 -7.55
N GLU A 188 16.80 -6.27 -7.66
CA GLU A 188 16.72 -7.39 -8.60
C GLU A 188 15.53 -8.33 -8.36
N MET A 189 14.91 -8.26 -7.17
CA MET A 189 13.69 -8.98 -6.86
C MET A 189 12.41 -8.22 -7.24
N ALA A 190 12.52 -7.07 -7.92
CA ALA A 190 11.37 -6.26 -8.31
C ALA A 190 10.40 -7.03 -9.22
N GLN A 191 9.13 -7.02 -8.84
CA GLN A 191 8.03 -7.61 -9.60
C GLN A 191 6.76 -6.78 -9.36
N SER A 192 5.87 -6.74 -10.36
CA SER A 192 4.64 -5.94 -10.34
C SER A 192 3.61 -6.39 -9.30
N ASN A 193 3.80 -7.55 -8.65
CA ASN A 193 3.00 -8.07 -7.56
C ASN A 193 3.69 -7.98 -6.19
N ARG A 194 4.90 -7.38 -6.11
CA ARG A 194 5.65 -7.24 -4.86
C ARG A 194 5.60 -5.81 -4.33
N SER A 195 5.65 -5.67 -3.01
CA SER A 195 5.77 -4.38 -2.33
C SER A 195 7.10 -4.26 -1.62
N LEU A 196 7.71 -3.09 -1.68
CA LEU A 196 8.97 -2.78 -1.01
C LEU A 196 8.83 -1.57 -0.09
N HIS A 197 9.02 -1.80 1.22
CA HIS A 197 8.96 -0.76 2.24
C HIS A 197 10.32 -0.63 2.93
N ILE A 198 10.97 0.53 2.82
CA ILE A 198 12.23 0.85 3.51
C ILE A 198 11.95 1.94 4.54
N LYS A 199 12.09 1.62 5.83
CA LYS A 199 11.61 2.45 6.95
C LYS A 199 12.69 2.65 8.02
N GLY A 200 13.18 3.88 8.15
CA GLY A 200 14.23 4.23 9.11
C GLY A 200 15.56 3.51 8.83
N THR A 201 15.76 3.04 7.61
CA THR A 201 17.01 2.41 7.15
C THR A 201 17.80 3.45 6.37
N LYS A 202 19.09 3.60 6.71
CA LYS A 202 20.01 4.44 5.95
C LYS A 202 20.39 3.74 4.64
N VAL A 203 19.96 4.33 3.52
CA VAL A 203 20.33 3.94 2.15
C VAL A 203 21.63 4.65 1.76
N PRO A 204 22.49 4.06 0.90
CA PRO A 204 23.70 4.74 0.42
C PRO A 204 23.37 6.07 -0.28
N GLU A 205 24.23 7.06 -0.06
CA GLU A 205 24.10 8.35 -0.75
C GLU A 205 24.29 8.17 -2.26
N ASN A 206 23.51 8.91 -3.06
CA ASN A 206 23.52 8.81 -4.52
C ASN A 206 23.24 7.41 -5.09
N TYR A 207 22.59 6.54 -4.32
CA TYR A 207 22.14 5.25 -4.82
C TYR A 207 21.21 5.42 -6.01
N TYR A 208 21.40 4.59 -7.04
CA TYR A 208 20.56 4.55 -8.22
C TYR A 208 20.39 3.11 -8.65
N HIS A 209 19.16 2.73 -8.99
CA HIS A 209 18.89 1.45 -9.62
C HIS A 209 17.65 1.55 -10.49
N GLU A 210 17.71 0.99 -11.70
CA GLU A 210 16.60 1.01 -12.66
C GLU A 210 15.32 0.29 -12.18
N ASN A 211 15.42 -0.57 -11.17
CA ASN A 211 14.33 -1.38 -10.64
C ASN A 211 13.73 -0.76 -9.37
N ALA A 212 14.27 0.37 -8.90
CA ALA A 212 13.85 1.04 -7.65
C ALA A 212 12.37 1.41 -7.60
N PHE A 213 11.70 1.52 -8.74
CA PHE A 213 10.27 1.87 -8.83
C PHE A 213 9.44 0.82 -9.61
N LYS A 214 9.96 -0.40 -9.79
CA LYS A 214 9.26 -1.51 -10.48
C LYS A 214 8.49 -2.44 -9.53
N PHE A 215 8.09 -1.93 -8.37
CA PHE A 215 7.26 -2.63 -7.37
C PHE A 215 5.81 -2.13 -7.42
N HIS A 216 4.88 -2.94 -6.94
CA HIS A 216 3.46 -2.61 -6.85
C HIS A 216 3.19 -1.46 -5.87
N ASP A 217 3.72 -1.58 -4.65
CA ASP A 217 3.59 -0.59 -3.58
C ASP A 217 4.95 -0.30 -2.96
N ILE A 218 5.32 0.98 -2.97
CA ILE A 218 6.65 1.48 -2.63
C ILE A 218 6.51 2.46 -1.47
N HIS A 219 7.29 2.25 -0.41
CA HIS A 219 7.37 3.21 0.68
C HIS A 219 8.81 3.41 1.12
N TYR A 220 9.36 4.59 0.83
CA TYR A 220 10.68 5.01 1.27
C TYR A 220 10.53 6.12 2.31
N ASN A 221 10.89 5.79 3.56
CA ASN A 221 10.85 6.77 4.63
C ASN A 221 12.01 7.77 4.53
N ASN A 222 13.21 7.26 4.22
CA ASN A 222 14.41 8.04 3.93
C ASN A 222 14.65 7.96 2.42
N ALA A 223 14.01 8.85 1.68
CA ALA A 223 13.99 8.89 0.23
C ALA A 223 14.89 10.01 -0.33
N GLU A 224 15.84 10.55 0.46
CA GLU A 224 16.72 11.64 0.04
C GLU A 224 17.66 11.25 -1.11
N TRP A 225 17.87 9.94 -1.33
CA TRP A 225 18.61 9.38 -2.46
C TRP A 225 17.77 9.34 -3.75
N VAL A 226 16.45 9.47 -3.66
CA VAL A 226 15.55 9.41 -4.81
C VAL A 226 15.62 10.73 -5.58
N ARG A 227 15.91 10.61 -6.87
CA ARG A 227 15.89 11.71 -7.84
C ARG A 227 14.60 11.73 -8.67
N ILE A 228 14.27 12.87 -9.27
CA ILE A 228 13.01 13.08 -9.98
C ILE A 228 12.86 12.15 -11.19
N GLU A 229 13.97 11.81 -11.83
CA GLU A 229 14.02 10.93 -13.00
C GLU A 229 13.49 9.52 -12.68
N HIS A 230 13.62 9.07 -11.43
CA HIS A 230 13.03 7.80 -11.02
C HIS A 230 11.50 7.82 -11.12
N LEU A 231 10.86 8.96 -10.83
CA LEU A 231 9.40 9.06 -10.93
C LEU A 231 8.92 8.96 -12.37
N PHE A 232 9.75 9.34 -13.36
CA PHE A 232 9.42 9.18 -14.78
C PHE A 232 9.45 7.72 -15.24
N THR A 233 10.06 6.82 -14.46
CA THR A 233 10.09 5.37 -14.76
C THR A 233 8.86 4.61 -14.27
N LEU A 234 7.97 5.29 -13.53
CA LEU A 234 6.76 4.69 -12.98
C LEU A 234 5.82 4.20 -14.06
N LYS A 235 5.37 2.96 -13.94
CA LYS A 235 4.43 2.32 -14.86
C LYS A 235 3.52 1.35 -14.12
N ASP A 236 2.23 1.65 -14.14
CA ASP A 236 1.16 0.86 -13.52
C ASP A 236 1.38 0.57 -12.02
N SER A 237 2.13 1.43 -11.32
CA SER A 237 2.35 1.29 -9.88
C SER A 237 1.07 1.64 -9.11
N TYR A 238 0.77 0.90 -8.05
CA TYR A 238 -0.39 1.21 -7.22
C TYR A 238 -0.11 2.41 -6.31
N SER A 239 0.99 2.38 -5.57
CA SER A 239 1.27 3.39 -4.55
C SER A 239 2.76 3.62 -4.40
N VAL A 240 3.15 4.89 -4.31
CA VAL A 240 4.51 5.34 -4.05
C VAL A 240 4.45 6.37 -2.95
N SER A 241 5.23 6.17 -1.90
CA SER A 241 5.30 7.09 -0.76
C SER A 241 6.76 7.41 -0.44
N LEU A 242 7.12 8.68 -0.59
CA LEU A 242 8.44 9.23 -0.34
C LEU A 242 8.33 10.24 0.80
N VAL A 243 8.78 9.87 2.00
CA VAL A 243 8.54 10.71 3.19
C VAL A 243 9.60 11.81 3.27
N SER A 244 10.81 11.51 3.72
CA SER A 244 11.91 12.46 3.71
C SER A 244 12.55 12.47 2.31
N ASN A 245 12.47 13.58 1.60
CA ASN A 245 12.90 13.70 0.22
C ASN A 245 13.49 15.10 -0.05
N GLN A 246 14.12 15.28 -1.21
CA GLN A 246 14.74 16.55 -1.62
C GLN A 246 13.96 17.27 -2.73
N PHE A 247 12.72 16.86 -3.01
CA PHE A 247 11.96 17.44 -4.11
C PHE A 247 11.43 18.82 -3.75
N THR A 248 11.65 19.74 -4.68
CA THR A 248 11.02 21.05 -4.70
C THR A 248 9.67 20.98 -5.39
N TYR A 249 8.84 22.02 -5.23
CA TYR A 249 7.59 22.13 -6.00
C TYR A 249 7.84 22.28 -7.51
N GLN A 250 9.01 22.74 -7.95
CA GLN A 250 9.41 22.80 -9.36
C GLN A 250 9.71 21.40 -9.93
N ASP A 251 10.35 20.54 -9.14
CA ASP A 251 10.55 19.13 -9.53
C ASP A 251 9.21 18.42 -9.69
N LEU A 252 8.29 18.65 -8.75
CA LEU A 252 6.95 18.07 -8.78
C LEU A 252 6.09 18.65 -9.91
N ASN A 253 6.24 19.94 -10.25
CA ASN A 253 5.64 20.53 -11.44
C ASN A 253 6.11 19.82 -12.71
N THR A 254 7.41 19.55 -12.82
CA THR A 254 8.00 18.79 -13.94
C THR A 254 7.40 17.38 -14.02
N TYR A 255 7.22 16.72 -12.86
CA TYR A 255 6.52 15.44 -12.80
C TYR A 255 5.07 15.50 -13.25
N ILE A 256 4.29 16.50 -12.82
CA ILE A 256 2.89 16.63 -13.26
C ILE A 256 2.83 16.87 -14.77
N LYS A 257 3.69 17.73 -15.32
CA LYS A 257 3.80 17.94 -16.78
C LYS A 257 4.09 16.65 -17.52
N TYR A 258 5.05 15.85 -17.03
CA TYR A 258 5.34 14.54 -17.60
C TYR A 258 4.13 13.60 -17.50
N TRP A 259 3.43 13.58 -16.36
CA TRP A 259 2.23 12.76 -16.17
C TRP A 259 1.08 13.15 -17.10
N ILE A 260 0.92 14.44 -17.45
CA ILE A 260 -0.10 14.92 -18.38
C ILE A 260 0.14 14.33 -19.78
N GLU A 261 1.40 14.29 -20.21
CA GLU A 261 1.80 13.89 -21.57
C GLU A 261 2.08 12.39 -21.74
N SER A 262 2.14 11.65 -20.64
CA SER A 262 2.36 10.20 -20.65
C SER A 262 1.23 9.45 -21.34
N ASP A 263 1.60 8.47 -22.16
CA ASP A 263 0.69 7.57 -22.88
C ASP A 263 0.24 6.36 -22.05
N HIS A 264 0.69 6.26 -20.80
CA HIS A 264 0.33 5.17 -19.88
C HIS A 264 0.05 5.70 -18.47
N ASP A 265 -0.55 4.84 -17.65
CA ASP A 265 -0.76 5.12 -16.24
C ASP A 265 0.54 4.94 -15.46
N MET A 266 1.02 6.01 -14.82
CA MET A 266 2.29 5.95 -14.08
C MET A 266 2.11 5.37 -12.68
N VAL A 267 1.28 6.02 -11.86
CA VAL A 267 1.00 5.61 -10.47
C VAL A 267 -0.40 6.04 -10.07
N ARG A 268 -1.10 5.18 -9.32
CA ARG A 268 -2.45 5.51 -8.82
C ARG A 268 -2.42 6.46 -7.61
N LYS A 269 -1.42 6.32 -6.74
CA LYS A 269 -1.23 7.15 -5.55
C LYS A 269 0.23 7.51 -5.35
N LEU A 270 0.58 8.78 -5.50
CA LEU A 270 1.88 9.33 -5.11
C LEU A 270 1.72 10.17 -3.84
N VAL A 271 2.52 9.89 -2.82
CA VAL A 271 2.56 10.64 -1.56
C VAL A 271 3.96 11.14 -1.32
N ILE A 272 4.11 12.46 -1.29
CA ILE A 272 5.37 13.14 -1.05
C ILE A 272 5.29 13.83 0.31
N GLY A 273 6.29 13.63 1.18
CA GLY A 273 6.42 14.42 2.40
C GLY A 273 6.68 15.88 2.02
N ALA A 274 5.87 16.79 2.58
CA ALA A 274 5.89 18.21 2.27
C ALA A 274 5.96 19.03 3.56
N GLY A 275 6.62 20.20 3.51
CA GLY A 275 6.84 21.10 4.65
C GLY A 275 5.59 21.79 5.24
N GLY A 276 4.39 21.31 4.94
CA GLY A 276 3.13 21.76 5.55
C GLY A 276 2.43 22.94 4.87
N VAL A 277 3.06 23.59 3.89
CA VAL A 277 2.43 24.66 3.09
C VAL A 277 2.51 24.29 1.61
N LEU A 278 1.36 24.32 0.92
CA LEU A 278 1.25 24.06 -0.51
C LEU A 278 1.65 25.32 -1.29
N GLN A 279 2.70 25.24 -2.11
CA GLN A 279 3.10 26.32 -3.02
C GLN A 279 2.44 26.09 -4.38
N THR A 280 1.17 26.49 -4.49
CA THR A 280 0.36 26.27 -5.70
C THR A 280 0.95 26.95 -6.92
N GLU A 281 1.48 28.17 -6.79
CA GLU A 281 2.12 28.93 -7.88
C GLU A 281 3.27 28.15 -8.52
N SER A 282 4.19 27.61 -7.72
CA SER A 282 5.33 26.83 -8.23
C SER A 282 4.91 25.44 -8.71
N LEU A 283 3.94 24.80 -8.06
CA LEU A 283 3.51 23.45 -8.40
C LEU A 283 2.73 23.38 -9.71
N PHE A 284 1.91 24.40 -10.00
CA PHE A 284 1.04 24.45 -11.17
C PHE A 284 1.48 25.49 -12.21
N ASP A 285 2.72 25.98 -12.14
CA ASP A 285 3.27 26.89 -13.15
C ASP A 285 3.18 26.28 -14.55
N GLY A 286 2.49 26.97 -15.47
CA GLY A 286 2.19 26.48 -16.82
C GLY A 286 1.32 25.23 -16.87
N ILE A 287 0.51 24.96 -15.84
CA ILE A 287 -0.45 23.85 -15.79
C ILE A 287 -1.85 24.38 -15.51
N LEU A 288 -2.79 24.10 -16.40
CA LEU A 288 -4.20 24.37 -16.18
C LEU A 288 -4.76 23.42 -15.11
N ALA A 289 -5.24 24.00 -14.01
CA ALA A 289 -5.83 23.26 -12.91
C ALA A 289 -7.17 23.87 -12.46
N LEU A 290 -8.10 23.00 -12.07
CA LEU A 290 -9.40 23.35 -11.50
C LEU A 290 -9.35 23.17 -9.99
N GLN A 291 -9.62 24.23 -9.23
CA GLN A 291 -9.74 24.16 -7.78
C GLN A 291 -11.16 23.75 -7.39
N GLY A 292 -11.28 22.61 -6.73
CA GLY A 292 -12.52 22.11 -6.16
C GLY A 292 -12.44 21.98 -4.64
N ARG A 293 -13.58 21.62 -4.05
CA ARG A 293 -13.67 21.27 -2.63
C ARG A 293 -14.45 19.99 -2.47
N ARG A 294 -13.84 18.97 -1.86
CA ARG A 294 -14.54 17.72 -1.48
C ARG A 294 -14.14 17.34 -0.06
N ASN A 295 -15.12 16.94 0.75
CA ASN A 295 -14.93 16.52 2.14
C ASN A 295 -14.08 17.48 2.99
N ARG A 296 -14.32 18.79 2.86
CA ARG A 296 -13.60 19.87 3.55
C ARG A 296 -12.14 20.07 3.12
N HIS A 297 -11.62 19.24 2.21
CA HIS A 297 -10.30 19.43 1.60
C HIS A 297 -10.42 20.24 0.31
N THR A 298 -9.51 21.21 0.16
CA THR A 298 -9.25 21.85 -1.13
C THR A 298 -8.48 20.86 -2.00
N VAL A 299 -8.97 20.62 -3.21
CA VAL A 299 -8.37 19.68 -4.17
C VAL A 299 -8.15 20.42 -5.48
N TYR A 300 -6.96 20.32 -6.03
CA TYR A 300 -6.62 20.81 -7.37
C TYR A 300 -6.69 19.65 -8.34
N LEU A 301 -7.42 19.83 -9.43
CA LEU A 301 -7.64 18.80 -10.44
C LEU A 301 -6.91 19.18 -11.71
N VAL A 302 -6.14 18.24 -12.25
CA VAL A 302 -5.41 18.36 -13.51
C VAL A 302 -5.88 17.25 -14.45
N ALA A 303 -6.15 17.59 -15.70
CA ALA A 303 -6.50 16.60 -16.71
C ALA A 303 -5.27 16.09 -17.46
N ALA A 304 -5.33 14.80 -17.83
CA ALA A 304 -4.46 14.23 -18.85
C ALA A 304 -4.58 14.98 -20.18
N ASN A 305 -3.54 14.89 -21.01
CA ASN A 305 -3.70 15.15 -22.42
C ASN A 305 -4.73 14.15 -23.02
N PRO A 306 -5.86 14.62 -23.57
CA PRO A 306 -6.95 13.76 -24.04
C PRO A 306 -6.59 12.92 -25.27
N THR A 307 -5.50 13.26 -25.96
CA THR A 307 -4.98 12.47 -27.10
C THR A 307 -4.31 11.17 -26.66
N LYS A 308 -3.97 11.05 -25.37
CA LYS A 308 -3.28 9.89 -24.79
C LYS A 308 -4.30 8.84 -24.35
N GLN A 309 -4.07 7.59 -24.72
CA GLN A 309 -4.94 6.48 -24.34
C GLN A 309 -4.49 5.88 -23.00
N ARG A 310 -5.12 6.32 -21.91
CA ARG A 310 -4.85 5.80 -20.56
C ARG A 310 -6.11 5.70 -19.70
N LYS A 311 -6.04 4.89 -18.65
CA LYS A 311 -7.18 4.63 -17.77
C LYS A 311 -7.48 5.81 -16.86
N HIS A 312 -6.46 6.45 -16.27
CA HIS A 312 -6.66 7.53 -15.31
C HIS A 312 -6.47 8.89 -15.99
N GLN A 313 -7.58 9.56 -16.30
CA GLN A 313 -7.54 10.84 -17.03
C GLN A 313 -7.42 12.06 -16.12
N ILE A 314 -7.49 11.88 -14.80
CA ILE A 314 -7.55 13.00 -13.83
C ILE A 314 -6.53 12.76 -12.72
N MET A 315 -5.79 13.80 -12.36
CA MET A 315 -4.97 13.85 -11.16
C MET A 315 -5.60 14.81 -10.16
N GLY A 316 -5.93 14.29 -8.97
CA GLY A 316 -6.30 15.11 -7.82
C GLY A 316 -5.08 15.35 -6.94
N VAL A 317 -4.81 16.62 -6.65
CA VAL A 317 -3.71 17.07 -5.82
C VAL A 317 -4.26 17.76 -4.58
N PHE A 318 -3.86 17.32 -3.39
CA PHE A 318 -4.21 18.01 -2.16
C PHE A 318 -3.11 17.84 -1.10
N LEU A 319 -3.08 18.77 -0.16
CA LEU A 319 -2.20 18.71 1.00
C LEU A 319 -3.01 18.22 2.21
N ASP A 320 -2.51 17.17 2.87
CA ASP A 320 -3.00 16.75 4.19
C ASP A 320 -1.86 16.81 5.19
N SER A 321 -1.99 17.72 6.16
CA SER A 321 -1.01 17.96 7.21
C SER A 321 0.38 18.32 6.65
N TYR A 322 1.24 17.32 6.47
CA TYR A 322 2.62 17.45 5.98
C TYR A 322 2.89 16.51 4.79
N ARG A 323 1.84 16.15 4.05
CA ARG A 323 1.93 15.22 2.93
C ARG A 323 1.17 15.77 1.74
N LEU A 324 1.89 15.92 0.63
CA LEU A 324 1.29 16.19 -0.65
C LEU A 324 0.82 14.86 -1.25
N HIS A 325 -0.45 14.83 -1.61
CA HIS A 325 -1.10 13.68 -2.20
C HIS A 325 -1.43 13.98 -3.66
N LEU A 326 -0.97 13.12 -4.56
CA LEU A 326 -1.34 13.13 -5.98
C LEU A 326 -2.00 11.77 -6.28
N PHE A 327 -3.28 11.80 -6.64
CA PHE A 327 -4.06 10.60 -6.93
C PHE A 327 -4.52 10.64 -8.37
N SER A 328 -4.30 9.54 -9.10
CA SER A 328 -4.80 9.37 -10.46
C SER A 328 -6.12 8.60 -10.44
N PHE A 329 -7.12 9.14 -11.13
CA PHE A 329 -8.49 8.61 -11.19
C PHE A 329 -8.93 8.38 -12.63
N ASP A 330 -9.68 7.31 -12.85
CA ASP A 330 -10.59 7.23 -13.98
C ASP A 330 -11.73 8.23 -13.74
N LYS A 331 -12.07 9.03 -14.75
CA LYS A 331 -13.11 10.06 -14.65
C LYS A 331 -14.48 9.53 -14.20
N ASN A 332 -14.77 8.26 -14.46
CA ASN A 332 -16.03 7.61 -14.11
C ASN A 332 -15.94 6.79 -12.82
N GLU A 333 -14.75 6.65 -12.22
CA GLU A 333 -14.58 5.87 -11.00
C GLU A 333 -15.14 6.63 -9.78
N PRO A 334 -16.02 6.01 -8.97
CA PRO A 334 -16.44 6.56 -7.70
C PRO A 334 -15.26 6.73 -6.75
N ILE A 335 -15.21 7.85 -6.03
CA ILE A 335 -14.09 8.12 -5.13
C ILE A 335 -14.34 7.40 -3.81
N GLN A 336 -13.43 6.50 -3.45
CA GLN A 336 -13.45 5.88 -2.13
C GLN A 336 -13.02 6.90 -1.06
N LEU A 337 -13.92 7.19 -0.12
CA LEU A 337 -13.61 8.07 1.00
C LEU A 337 -12.91 7.28 2.11
N TRP A 338 -12.19 7.96 3.01
CA TRP A 338 -11.69 7.32 4.22
C TRP A 338 -12.87 7.01 5.15
N GLY A 339 -13.39 5.79 5.07
CA GLY A 339 -14.66 5.35 5.65
C GLY A 339 -15.43 4.51 4.63
N THR A 340 -16.44 3.76 5.04
CA THR A 340 -17.18 2.82 4.17
C THR A 340 -18.07 3.50 3.10
N GLY A 341 -17.80 4.77 2.74
CA GLY A 341 -18.60 5.56 1.80
C GLY A 341 -17.86 5.84 0.49
N PHE A 342 -18.64 6.05 -0.56
CA PHE A 342 -18.18 6.53 -1.87
C PHE A 342 -18.71 7.94 -2.11
N ALA A 343 -17.87 8.82 -2.61
CA ALA A 343 -18.32 10.06 -3.25
C ALA A 343 -18.53 9.81 -4.75
N GLU A 344 -19.26 10.72 -5.39
CA GLU A 344 -19.45 10.73 -6.84
C GLU A 344 -18.10 10.76 -7.57
N SER A 345 -18.09 10.35 -8.83
CA SER A 345 -16.87 10.42 -9.65
C SER A 345 -16.48 11.87 -9.95
N TRP A 346 -15.33 12.06 -10.59
CA TRP A 346 -14.87 13.36 -11.08
C TRP A 346 -15.39 13.70 -12.49
N ALA A 347 -16.41 12.98 -12.97
CA ALA A 347 -16.91 13.16 -14.34
C ALA A 347 -17.40 14.59 -14.64
N PRO A 348 -18.10 15.30 -13.73
CA PRO A 348 -18.48 16.70 -13.95
C PRO A 348 -17.25 17.61 -14.07
N GLU A 349 -16.32 17.51 -13.13
CA GLU A 349 -15.10 18.33 -13.11
C GLU A 349 -14.18 18.03 -14.30
N TYR A 350 -14.16 16.79 -14.78
CA TYR A 350 -13.46 16.41 -16.01
C TYR A 350 -14.02 17.14 -17.22
N LYS A 351 -15.34 17.24 -17.36
CA LYS A 351 -15.94 17.99 -18.48
C LYS A 351 -15.51 19.45 -18.45
N VAL A 352 -15.53 20.07 -17.27
CA VAL A 352 -15.05 21.45 -17.09
C VAL A 352 -13.59 21.58 -17.50
N LEU A 353 -12.70 20.70 -17.02
CA LEU A 353 -11.29 20.69 -17.41
C LEU A 353 -11.08 20.54 -18.91
N MET A 354 -11.89 19.72 -19.58
CA MET A 354 -11.81 19.53 -21.03
C MET A 354 -12.18 20.79 -21.81
N VAL A 355 -13.23 21.49 -21.38
CA VAL A 355 -13.66 22.76 -21.99
C VAL A 355 -12.61 23.85 -21.73
N MET A 356 -12.03 23.88 -20.52
CA MET A 356 -10.95 24.80 -20.16
C MET A 356 -9.69 24.58 -21.00
N ASN A 357 -9.22 23.33 -21.15
CA ASN A 357 -8.08 22.99 -22.01
C ASN A 357 -8.33 23.37 -23.46
N LYS A 358 -9.54 23.10 -23.97
CA LYS A 358 -9.93 23.47 -25.33
C LYS A 358 -9.90 24.99 -25.54
N LYS A 359 -10.34 25.77 -24.55
CA LYS A 359 -10.25 27.23 -24.60
C LYS A 359 -8.80 27.69 -24.71
N GLU A 360 -7.91 27.18 -23.85
CA GLU A 360 -6.49 27.54 -23.84
C GLU A 360 -5.79 27.18 -25.16
N GLU A 361 -6.11 26.01 -25.74
CA GLU A 361 -5.63 25.61 -27.06
C GLU A 361 -6.06 26.57 -28.16
N LEU A 362 -7.35 26.92 -28.22
CA LEU A 362 -7.90 27.87 -29.19
C LEU A 362 -7.30 29.28 -29.02
N GLU A 363 -7.07 29.74 -27.78
CA GLU A 363 -6.44 31.03 -27.50
C GLU A 363 -5.00 31.08 -28.00
N ARG A 364 -4.23 30.01 -27.78
CA ARG A 364 -2.86 29.88 -28.30
C ARG A 364 -2.85 29.82 -29.83
N GLU A 365 -3.68 28.99 -30.44
CA GLU A 365 -3.76 28.86 -31.90
C GLU A 365 -4.21 30.18 -32.57
N LEU A 366 -5.11 30.92 -31.93
CA LEU A 366 -5.54 32.24 -32.38
C LEU A 366 -4.38 33.25 -32.34
N GLU A 367 -3.58 33.22 -31.29
CA GLU A 367 -2.41 34.10 -31.15
C GLU A 367 -1.32 33.78 -32.16
N GLU A 368 -1.00 32.51 -32.37
CA GLU A 368 -0.08 32.05 -33.42
C GLU A 368 -0.56 32.49 -34.82
N THR A 369 -1.85 32.30 -35.10
CA THR A 369 -2.48 32.70 -36.36
C THR A 369 -2.44 34.22 -36.56
N ARG A 370 -2.67 35.01 -35.49
CA ARG A 370 -2.56 36.47 -35.54
C ARG A 370 -1.14 36.91 -35.87
N ASN A 371 -0.16 36.33 -35.19
CA ASN A 371 1.26 36.66 -35.40
C ASN A 371 1.71 36.32 -36.83
N PHE A 372 1.26 35.19 -37.39
CA PHE A 372 1.54 34.85 -38.79
C PHE A 372 0.90 35.82 -39.81
N LEU A 373 -0.31 36.32 -39.51
CA LEU A 373 -1.00 37.28 -40.38
C LEU A 373 -0.40 38.69 -40.36
N ILE A 374 0.41 39.03 -39.35
CA ILE A 374 1.17 40.29 -39.33
C ILE A 374 2.24 40.29 -40.43
N THR A 375 2.86 39.13 -40.70
CA THR A 375 3.94 38.99 -41.67
C THR A 375 3.48 38.58 -43.06
N THR A 376 2.25 38.10 -43.19
CA THR A 376 1.76 37.45 -44.42
C THR A 376 0.27 37.69 -44.64
N GLN A 377 -0.13 38.20 -45.80
CA GLN A 377 -1.54 38.30 -46.18
C GLN A 377 -2.02 37.00 -46.85
N ASP A 378 -2.32 35.99 -46.04
CA ASP A 378 -2.90 34.72 -46.49
C ASP A 378 -4.40 34.66 -46.16
N GLN A 379 -5.24 34.61 -47.21
CA GLN A 379 -6.71 34.55 -47.07
C GLN A 379 -7.19 33.27 -46.37
N ASN A 380 -6.49 32.14 -46.52
CA ASN A 380 -6.85 30.90 -45.83
C ASN A 380 -6.65 31.04 -44.32
N MET A 381 -5.58 31.71 -43.91
CA MET A 381 -5.30 31.98 -42.49
C MET A 381 -6.29 32.98 -41.88
N VAL A 382 -6.79 33.94 -42.66
CA VAL A 382 -7.89 34.82 -42.22
C VAL A 382 -9.18 34.01 -41.97
N LYS A 383 -9.50 33.06 -42.85
CA LYS A 383 -10.66 32.18 -42.65
C LYS A 383 -10.50 31.33 -41.38
N LYS A 384 -9.34 30.68 -41.22
CA LYS A 384 -9.00 29.89 -40.03
C LYS A 384 -9.13 30.71 -38.74
N LYS A 385 -8.63 31.96 -38.74
CA LYS A 385 -8.76 32.88 -37.60
C LYS A 385 -10.22 33.11 -37.19
N ASN A 386 -11.10 33.31 -38.17
CA ASN A 386 -12.52 33.53 -37.91
C ASN A 386 -13.18 32.26 -37.35
N GLU A 387 -12.87 31.10 -37.93
CA GLU A 387 -13.35 29.79 -37.45
C GLU A 387 -12.93 29.56 -35.98
N ILE A 388 -11.65 29.77 -35.64
CA ILE A 388 -11.15 29.68 -34.24
C ILE A 388 -11.88 30.67 -33.32
N SER A 389 -12.12 31.91 -33.79
CA SER A 389 -12.77 32.95 -32.98
C SER A 389 -14.24 32.61 -32.67
N GLU A 390 -14.97 32.05 -33.63
CA GLU A 390 -16.34 31.57 -33.42
C GLU A 390 -16.39 30.39 -32.44
N GLU A 391 -15.47 29.44 -32.59
CA GLU A 391 -15.38 28.30 -31.69
C GLU A 391 -15.02 28.74 -30.25
N LEU A 392 -14.08 29.67 -30.11
CA LEU A 392 -13.69 30.24 -28.82
C LEU A 392 -14.87 30.96 -28.12
N GLN A 393 -15.74 31.63 -28.87
CA GLN A 393 -16.97 32.22 -28.31
C GLN A 393 -17.93 31.15 -27.80
N ASN A 394 -18.10 30.04 -28.51
CA ASN A 394 -18.96 28.95 -28.08
C ASN A 394 -18.42 28.27 -26.82
N VAL A 395 -17.12 27.97 -26.78
CA VAL A 395 -16.44 27.39 -25.60
C VAL A 395 -16.51 28.34 -24.40
N SER A 396 -16.37 29.65 -24.61
CA SER A 396 -16.49 30.64 -23.53
C SER A 396 -17.90 30.68 -22.94
N LYS A 397 -18.94 30.67 -23.79
CA LYS A 397 -20.34 30.59 -23.33
C LYS A 397 -20.62 29.30 -22.54
N GLU A 398 -20.04 28.18 -22.98
CA GLU A 398 -20.14 26.92 -22.24
C GLU A 398 -19.46 27.04 -20.86
N LEU A 399 -18.27 27.65 -20.77
CA LEU A 399 -17.58 27.88 -19.50
C LEU A 399 -18.38 28.77 -18.54
N ASP A 400 -18.99 29.84 -19.06
CA ASP A 400 -19.83 30.75 -18.28
C ASP A 400 -21.01 30.00 -17.64
N SER A 401 -21.54 28.96 -18.29
CA SER A 401 -22.64 28.15 -17.77
C SER A 401 -22.27 27.35 -16.51
N TYR A 402 -20.98 27.10 -16.25
CA TYR A 402 -20.51 26.40 -15.06
C TYR A 402 -20.35 27.32 -13.82
N ASN A 403 -20.60 28.63 -13.96
CA ASN A 403 -20.51 29.62 -12.86
C ASN A 403 -19.16 29.57 -12.09
N LEU A 404 -18.06 29.47 -12.83
CA LEU A 404 -16.71 29.43 -12.27
C LEU A 404 -16.19 30.85 -11.98
N VAL A 405 -15.41 30.99 -10.91
CA VAL A 405 -14.66 32.20 -10.59
C VAL A 405 -13.18 31.92 -10.64
N PHE A 406 -12.44 32.78 -11.34
CA PHE A 406 -10.98 32.75 -11.33
C PHE A 406 -10.45 33.51 -10.11
N ARG A 407 -9.77 32.83 -9.19
CA ARG A 407 -9.13 33.41 -8.00
C ARG A 407 -7.77 32.75 -7.77
N ASP A 408 -6.78 33.55 -7.37
CA ASP A 408 -5.44 33.07 -7.00
C ASP A 408 -4.78 32.14 -8.05
N GLY A 409 -5.05 32.41 -9.34
CA GLY A 409 -4.51 31.63 -10.46
C GLY A 409 -5.33 30.40 -10.86
N PHE A 410 -6.45 30.10 -10.18
CA PHE A 410 -7.26 28.91 -10.43
C PHE A 410 -8.73 29.22 -10.68
N TYR A 411 -9.37 28.42 -11.52
CA TYR A 411 -10.83 28.41 -11.61
C TYR A 411 -11.42 27.61 -10.45
N SER A 412 -12.51 28.11 -9.86
CA SER A 412 -13.22 27.45 -8.76
C SER A 412 -14.73 27.65 -8.89
N TYR A 413 -15.53 26.72 -8.36
CA TYR A 413 -16.98 26.90 -8.29
C TYR A 413 -17.34 28.04 -7.32
N THR A 414 -18.42 28.76 -7.64
CA THR A 414 -18.99 29.84 -6.81
C THR A 414 -19.46 29.37 -5.44
#